data_AF-A0A2K2UBU2-F1
#
_entry.id   AF-A0A2K2UBU2-F1
#
_cell.length_a   1.000
_cell.length_b   1.000
_cell.length_c   1.000
_cell.angle_alpha   90.00
_cell.angle_beta   90.00
_cell.angle_gamma   90.00
#
_symmetry.space_group_name_H-M   'P 1'
#
loop_
_entity.id
_entity.type
_entity.pdbx_description
1 polymer ?
#
loop_
_entity_poly.entity_id
_entity_poly.type
_entity_poly.pdbx_seq_one_letter_code
_entity_poly.pdbx_strand_id
1 'polypeptide(L)'
;MSTEDATVPAVDETGLGEDAFEVPEADRLFAPPTPEEAEHALRDLVWGEHFVCTRMAAARGNSTMYLYSLREAAAFLLDGNSGSASLGSSGSFAWVEFDRFVAWLRDVLGDTAFANVLEERLGGCETYNDKIEVLRQLLDLRMTQYRPYLPSDEGEGAGDEGADEDENEEEQA
;
A
#
# COMPACT_ATOMS: atom_id res chain seq x y z
N MET A 1 24.25 -69.09 21.66
CA MET A 1 23.97 -68.38 22.92
C MET A 1 23.68 -66.95 22.52
N SER A 2 22.44 -66.61 22.14
CA SER A 2 21.27 -66.34 23.01
C SER A 2 21.53 -65.11 23.87
N THR A 3 20.67 -64.10 24.04
CA THR A 3 19.42 -63.57 23.44
C THR A 3 19.25 -62.23 24.20
N GLU A 4 18.69 -61.18 23.59
CA GLU A 4 17.86 -60.11 24.21
C GLU A 4 17.78 -58.98 23.16
N ASP A 5 16.73 -58.92 22.35
CA ASP A 5 15.39 -58.40 22.68
C ASP A 5 15.45 -56.94 23.17
N ALA A 6 15.26 -56.03 22.22
CA ALA A 6 14.72 -54.71 22.46
C ALA A 6 13.97 -54.28 21.19
N THR A 7 12.73 -54.76 21.08
CA THR A 7 11.70 -54.09 20.27
C THR A 7 11.53 -52.69 20.83
N VAL A 8 11.96 -51.67 20.09
CA VAL A 8 11.47 -50.30 20.25
C VAL A 8 10.31 -50.11 19.26
N PRO A 9 9.13 -49.68 19.74
CA PRO A 9 7.94 -49.62 18.92
C PRO A 9 8.08 -48.57 17.81
N ALA A 10 7.43 -48.90 16.68
CA ALA A 10 7.25 -48.04 15.53
C ALA A 10 6.93 -46.60 15.93
N VAL A 11 7.78 -45.67 15.52
CA VAL A 11 7.39 -44.27 15.37
C VAL A 11 6.34 -44.26 14.27
N ASP A 12 5.09 -44.07 14.69
CA ASP A 12 3.98 -43.86 13.78
C ASP A 12 4.27 -42.62 12.94
N GLU A 13 4.41 -42.84 11.63
CA GLU A 13 4.66 -41.86 10.58
C GLU A 13 3.41 -41.02 10.25
N THR A 14 2.72 -40.49 11.27
CA THR A 14 1.62 -39.54 11.03
C THR A 14 1.74 -38.31 11.92
N GLY A 15 2.71 -37.49 11.56
CA GLY A 15 2.82 -36.13 12.05
C GLY A 15 3.47 -35.29 10.98
N LEU A 16 2.78 -35.12 9.84
CA LEU A 16 2.93 -33.92 9.04
C LEU A 16 2.63 -32.76 9.99
N GLY A 17 3.66 -32.34 10.72
CA GLY A 17 3.68 -31.13 11.50
C GLY A 17 3.21 -30.07 10.55
N GLU A 18 2.02 -29.57 10.87
CA GLU A 18 1.27 -28.59 10.13
C GLU A 18 2.26 -27.64 9.50
N ASP A 19 2.25 -27.60 8.16
CA ASP A 19 2.88 -26.54 7.41
C ASP A 19 2.35 -25.27 8.07
N ALA A 20 3.18 -24.71 8.95
CA ALA A 20 2.94 -23.45 9.61
C ALA A 20 3.14 -22.45 8.49
N PHE A 21 2.14 -22.38 7.59
CA PHE A 21 1.97 -21.33 6.62
C PHE A 21 2.03 -20.08 7.46
N GLU A 22 3.20 -19.45 7.44
CA GLU A 22 3.53 -18.36 8.31
C GLU A 22 2.53 -17.27 7.97
N VAL A 23 1.51 -17.11 8.81
CA VAL A 23 0.41 -16.17 8.55
C VAL A 23 1.09 -14.82 8.32
N PRO A 24 0.96 -14.22 7.11
CA PRO A 24 1.73 -13.04 6.78
C PRO A 24 1.40 -11.95 7.79
N GLU A 25 2.38 -11.11 8.13
CA GLU A 25 2.25 -10.14 9.22
C GLU A 25 1.00 -9.24 9.07
N ALA A 26 0.61 -8.95 7.83
CA ALA A 26 -0.63 -8.24 7.52
C ALA A 26 -1.90 -8.98 8.00
N ASP A 27 -1.98 -10.30 7.83
CA ASP A 27 -3.13 -11.12 8.25
C ASP A 27 -3.22 -11.29 9.77
N ARG A 28 -2.13 -11.04 10.50
CA ARG A 28 -2.13 -10.98 11.97
C ARG A 28 -2.65 -9.64 12.49
N LEU A 29 -2.51 -8.58 11.70
CA LEU A 29 -2.88 -7.22 12.07
C LEU A 29 -4.27 -6.83 11.58
N PHE A 30 -4.65 -7.25 10.37
CA PHE A 30 -5.92 -6.94 9.73
C PHE A 30 -6.56 -8.21 9.19
N ALA A 31 -7.87 -8.34 9.36
CA ALA A 31 -8.62 -9.33 8.58
C ALA A 31 -8.43 -9.05 7.08
N PRO A 32 -8.18 -10.08 6.25
CA PRO A 32 -8.07 -9.90 4.81
C PRO A 32 -9.38 -9.32 4.27
N PRO A 33 -9.33 -8.30 3.39
CA PRO A 33 -10.52 -7.70 2.83
C PRO A 33 -11.25 -8.73 1.95
N THR A 34 -12.58 -8.73 2.03
CA THR A 34 -13.41 -9.46 1.08
C THR A 34 -13.27 -8.84 -0.33
N PRO A 35 -13.60 -9.58 -1.39
CA PRO A 35 -13.53 -9.04 -2.75
C PRO A 35 -14.37 -7.77 -2.95
N GLU A 36 -15.55 -7.70 -2.34
CA GLU A 36 -16.44 -6.52 -2.40
C GLU A 36 -15.83 -5.32 -1.66
N GLU A 37 -15.23 -5.55 -0.49
CA GLU A 37 -14.52 -4.50 0.26
C GLU A 37 -13.28 -4.02 -0.49
N ALA A 38 -12.58 -4.92 -1.20
CA ALA A 38 -11.44 -4.55 -2.01
C ALA A 38 -11.83 -3.74 -3.25
N GLU A 39 -12.88 -4.14 -3.97
CA GLU A 39 -13.42 -3.36 -5.08
C GLU A 39 -13.84 -1.96 -4.62
N HIS A 40 -14.55 -1.87 -3.48
CA HIS A 40 -14.94 -0.58 -2.92
C HIS A 40 -13.72 0.24 -2.51
N ALA A 41 -12.78 -0.29 -1.74
CA ALA A 41 -11.62 0.46 -1.24
C ALA A 41 -10.65 0.91 -2.34
N LEU A 42 -10.57 0.17 -3.46
CA LEU A 42 -9.65 0.45 -4.57
C LEU A 42 -10.28 1.28 -5.69
N ARG A 43 -11.58 1.63 -5.61
CA ARG A 43 -12.27 2.45 -6.60
C ARG A 43 -11.67 3.86 -6.69
N ASP A 44 -11.88 4.49 -7.84
CA ASP A 44 -11.67 5.93 -7.99
C ASP A 44 -12.78 6.72 -7.28
N LEU A 45 -12.37 7.73 -6.53
CA LEU A 45 -13.23 8.59 -5.74
C LEU A 45 -13.57 9.86 -6.49
N VAL A 46 -14.73 10.46 -6.21
CA VAL A 46 -15.13 11.72 -6.83
C VAL A 46 -14.61 12.95 -6.06
N TRP A 47 -14.73 14.12 -6.69
CA TRP A 47 -14.47 15.41 -6.05
C TRP A 47 -15.38 15.62 -4.82
N GLY A 48 -14.81 15.45 -3.63
CA GLY A 48 -15.51 15.47 -2.33
C GLY A 48 -15.24 14.25 -1.46
N GLU A 49 -14.83 13.12 -2.05
CA GLU A 49 -14.44 11.90 -1.35
C GLU A 49 -12.91 11.76 -1.23
N HIS A 50 -12.13 12.55 -1.96
CA HIS A 50 -10.67 12.49 -1.95
C HIS A 50 -10.08 12.77 -0.56
N PHE A 51 -8.91 12.20 -0.28
CA PHE A 51 -8.10 12.62 0.85
C PHE A 51 -7.22 13.82 0.46
N VAL A 52 -6.99 14.75 1.41
CA VAL A 52 -6.16 15.93 1.18
C VAL A 52 -4.92 15.86 2.06
N CYS A 53 -3.75 15.95 1.45
CA CYS A 53 -2.48 16.09 2.15
C CYS A 53 -1.64 17.23 1.57
N THR A 54 -0.60 17.62 2.29
CA THR A 54 0.31 18.67 1.83
C THR A 54 1.68 18.08 1.57
N ARG A 55 2.19 18.27 0.35
CA ARG A 55 3.60 18.05 0.04
C ARG A 55 4.38 19.30 0.38
N MET A 56 5.35 19.18 1.28
CA MET A 56 6.25 20.27 1.64
C MET A 56 7.61 20.02 1.02
N ALA A 57 8.11 20.93 0.18
CA ALA A 57 9.41 20.83 -0.45
C ALA A 57 10.23 22.10 -0.19
N ALA A 58 11.48 21.94 0.27
CA ALA A 58 12.32 23.07 0.65
C ALA A 58 12.55 24.10 -0.47
N ALA A 59 12.66 23.63 -1.72
CA ALA A 59 12.94 24.48 -2.88
C ALA A 59 11.70 25.01 -3.62
N ARG A 60 10.57 24.29 -3.56
CA ARG A 60 9.35 24.62 -4.34
C ARG A 60 8.17 25.12 -3.50
N GLY A 61 8.31 25.10 -2.17
CA GLY A 61 7.23 25.44 -1.25
C GLY A 61 6.25 24.29 -1.08
N ASN A 62 5.03 24.65 -0.66
CA ASN A 62 4.00 23.69 -0.29
C ASN A 62 3.00 23.51 -1.44
N SER A 63 2.65 22.26 -1.73
CA SER A 63 1.62 21.89 -2.70
C SER A 63 0.55 21.05 -2.02
N THR A 64 -0.71 21.39 -2.25
CA THR A 64 -1.84 20.56 -1.85
C THR A 64 -1.97 19.39 -2.82
N MET A 65 -2.10 18.18 -2.29
CA MET A 65 -2.34 16.97 -3.05
C MET A 65 -3.74 16.45 -2.72
N TYR A 66 -4.46 16.05 -3.76
CA TYR A 66 -5.78 15.45 -3.67
C TYR A 66 -5.63 13.99 -4.10
N LEU A 67 -5.93 13.06 -3.19
CA LEU A 67 -5.73 11.63 -3.37
C LEU A 67 -7.08 10.96 -3.62
N TYR A 68 -7.30 10.45 -4.83
CA TYR A 68 -8.60 9.94 -5.31
C TYR A 68 -8.75 8.43 -5.21
N SER A 69 -7.77 7.71 -4.65
CA SER A 69 -7.92 6.29 -4.36
C SER A 69 -6.95 5.87 -3.27
N LEU A 70 -7.20 4.71 -2.65
CA LEU A 70 -6.24 4.11 -1.71
C LEU A 70 -4.88 3.84 -2.38
N ARG A 71 -4.91 3.46 -3.67
CA ARG A 71 -3.71 3.24 -4.48
C ARG A 71 -2.89 4.51 -4.63
N GLU A 72 -3.53 5.61 -4.99
CA GLU A 72 -2.84 6.91 -5.14
C GLU A 72 -2.29 7.40 -3.81
N ALA A 73 -3.04 7.21 -2.71
CA ALA A 73 -2.57 7.51 -1.38
C ALA A 73 -1.34 6.67 -0.98
N ALA A 74 -1.35 5.37 -1.27
CA ALA A 74 -0.21 4.49 -1.04
C ALA A 74 1.01 4.88 -1.87
N ALA A 75 0.82 5.14 -3.18
CA ALA A 75 1.89 5.59 -4.06
C ALA A 75 2.54 6.89 -3.55
N PHE A 76 1.74 7.85 -3.09
CA PHE A 76 2.24 9.12 -2.56
C PHE A 76 2.95 8.97 -1.21
N LEU A 77 2.35 8.24 -0.26
CA LEU A 77 2.85 8.15 1.11
C LEU A 77 4.04 7.21 1.25
N LEU A 78 4.12 6.16 0.43
CA LEU A 78 5.23 5.20 0.41
C LEU A 78 6.38 5.64 -0.51
N ASP A 79 6.18 6.67 -1.34
CA ASP A 79 7.25 7.24 -2.16
C ASP A 79 8.44 7.66 -1.28
N GLY A 80 9.64 7.19 -1.61
CA GLY A 80 10.86 7.46 -0.83
C GLY A 80 11.17 8.96 -0.72
N ASN A 81 10.65 9.76 -1.64
CA ASN A 81 10.81 11.22 -1.64
C ASN A 81 9.74 11.97 -0.81
N SER A 82 8.82 11.28 -0.15
CA SER A 82 7.95 11.86 0.87
C SER A 82 8.45 11.60 2.30
N GLY A 83 9.59 10.91 2.45
CA GLY A 83 9.92 10.16 3.66
C GLY A 83 10.93 10.68 4.66
N SER A 84 11.66 11.77 4.39
CA SER A 84 12.64 12.25 5.36
C SER A 84 12.57 13.75 5.59
N ALA A 85 12.47 14.14 6.86
CA ALA A 85 12.70 15.52 7.31
C ALA A 85 14.19 15.92 7.23
N SER A 86 15.08 15.00 6.82
CA SER A 86 16.48 15.29 6.50
C SER A 86 16.53 16.23 5.31
N LEU A 87 16.62 17.52 5.61
CA LEU A 87 16.71 18.63 4.66
C LEU A 87 18.04 18.59 3.88
N GLY A 88 18.13 17.68 2.91
CA GLY A 88 18.93 17.93 1.71
C GLY A 88 18.24 18.99 0.84
N SER A 89 18.98 19.61 -0.09
CA SER A 89 18.49 20.68 -0.98
C SER A 89 17.27 20.27 -1.85
N SER A 90 16.99 18.97 -1.96
CA SER A 90 15.88 18.39 -2.74
C SER A 90 14.81 17.67 -1.90
N GLY A 91 14.90 17.69 -0.57
CA GLY A 91 13.99 16.93 0.29
C GLY A 91 12.54 17.44 0.22
N SER A 92 11.59 16.52 0.04
CA SER A 92 10.18 16.79 0.33
C SER A 92 9.64 15.83 1.38
N PHE A 93 8.63 16.25 2.12
CA PHE A 93 7.90 15.37 3.02
C PHE A 93 6.40 15.52 2.87
N ALA A 94 5.68 14.44 3.13
CA ALA A 94 4.22 14.44 3.19
C ALA A 94 3.78 14.86 4.59
N TRP A 95 3.03 15.97 4.65
CA TRP A 95 2.29 16.38 5.83
C TRP A 95 0.87 15.83 5.76
N VAL A 96 0.46 15.09 6.80
CA VAL A 96 -0.78 14.32 6.87
C VAL A 96 -1.53 14.65 8.16
N GLU A 97 -2.81 14.97 8.06
CA GLU A 97 -3.72 14.99 9.22
C GLU A 97 -4.16 13.56 9.53
N PHE A 98 -3.55 12.96 10.55
CA PHE A 98 -3.78 11.55 10.87
C PHE A 98 -5.24 11.24 11.23
N ASP A 99 -5.89 12.06 12.05
CA ASP A 99 -7.30 11.86 12.41
C ASP A 99 -8.22 11.91 11.19
N ARG A 100 -7.93 12.81 10.24
CA ARG A 100 -8.68 12.89 8.98
C ARG A 100 -8.41 11.69 8.08
N PHE A 101 -7.18 11.18 8.07
CA PHE A 101 -6.84 10.00 7.29
C PHE A 101 -7.55 8.76 7.84
N VAL A 102 -7.56 8.57 9.16
CA VAL A 102 -8.30 7.48 9.82
C VAL A 102 -9.81 7.58 9.54
N ALA A 103 -10.39 8.78 9.66
CA ALA A 103 -11.79 8.99 9.33
C ALA A 103 -12.09 8.69 7.85
N TRP A 104 -11.21 9.11 6.93
CA TRP A 104 -11.35 8.82 5.51
C TRP A 104 -11.32 7.32 5.20
N LEU A 105 -10.38 6.57 5.80
CA LEU A 105 -10.33 5.10 5.67
C LEU A 105 -11.64 4.46 6.14
N ARG A 106 -12.15 4.89 7.29
CA ARG A 106 -13.34 4.32 7.93
C ARG A 106 -14.62 4.66 7.17
N ASP A 107 -14.80 5.93 6.82
CA ASP A 107 -16.08 6.47 6.39
C ASP A 107 -16.23 6.50 4.86
N VAL A 108 -15.13 6.67 4.12
CA VAL A 108 -15.14 6.77 2.65
C VAL A 108 -14.73 5.46 2.00
N LEU A 109 -13.60 4.90 2.43
CA LEU A 109 -13.11 3.64 1.88
C LEU A 109 -13.79 2.41 2.50
N GLY A 110 -14.42 2.55 3.67
CA GLY A 110 -15.03 1.43 4.39
C GLY A 110 -14.03 0.46 5.02
N ASP A 111 -12.73 0.77 5.01
CA ASP A 111 -11.67 -0.07 5.57
C ASP A 111 -11.55 0.15 7.09
N THR A 112 -12.58 -0.30 7.80
CA THR A 112 -12.68 -0.14 9.26
C THR A 112 -11.60 -0.94 10.00
N ALA A 113 -11.19 -2.10 9.47
CA ALA A 113 -10.14 -2.93 10.05
C ALA A 113 -8.80 -2.18 10.05
N PHE A 114 -8.41 -1.60 8.91
CA PHE A 114 -7.21 -0.80 8.82
C PHE A 114 -7.29 0.46 9.68
N ALA A 115 -8.42 1.18 9.61
CA ALA A 115 -8.62 2.42 10.37
C ALA A 115 -8.45 2.20 11.89
N ASN A 116 -9.01 1.13 12.45
CA ASN A 116 -8.96 0.86 13.89
C ASN A 116 -7.54 0.55 14.38
N VAL A 117 -6.80 -0.29 13.65
CA VAL A 117 -5.43 -0.64 14.01
C VAL A 117 -4.49 0.56 13.84
N LEU A 118 -4.68 1.34 12.78
CA LEU A 118 -3.92 2.56 12.58
C LEU A 118 -4.18 3.57 13.72
N GLU A 119 -5.43 3.79 14.09
CA GLU A 119 -5.81 4.66 15.21
C GLU A 119 -5.17 4.20 16.54
N GLU A 120 -5.23 2.90 16.85
CA GLU A 120 -4.59 2.32 18.04
C GLU A 120 -3.07 2.59 18.05
N ARG A 121 -2.40 2.29 16.93
CA ARG A 121 -0.94 2.42 16.83
C ARG A 121 -0.49 3.88 16.89
N LEU A 122 -1.23 4.78 16.24
CA LEU A 122 -0.98 6.22 16.30
C LEU A 122 -1.16 6.79 17.71
N GLY A 123 -2.09 6.24 18.50
CA GLY A 123 -2.31 6.63 19.90
C GLY A 123 -1.10 6.36 20.81
N GLY A 124 -0.22 5.42 20.43
CA GLY A 124 1.02 5.12 21.14
C GLY A 124 2.21 5.99 20.74
N CYS A 125 2.10 6.83 19.72
CA CYS A 125 3.20 7.63 19.18
C CYS A 125 3.20 9.06 19.75
N GLU A 126 4.36 9.52 20.19
CA GLU A 126 4.53 10.86 20.77
C GLU A 126 4.88 11.92 19.72
N THR A 127 5.63 11.55 18.68
CA THR A 127 6.08 12.51 17.66
C THR A 127 5.39 12.31 16.31
N TYR A 128 5.36 13.37 15.50
CA TYR A 128 4.89 13.26 14.11
C TYR A 128 5.72 12.26 13.30
N ASN A 129 7.03 12.18 13.56
CA ASN A 129 7.92 11.30 12.83
C ASN A 129 7.58 9.82 13.11
N ASP A 130 7.35 9.47 14.38
CA ASP A 130 6.90 8.12 14.72
C ASP A 130 5.55 7.80 14.06
N LYS A 131 4.60 8.75 14.08
CA LYS A 131 3.28 8.58 13.48
C LYS A 131 3.33 8.35 11.97
N ILE A 132 4.16 9.11 11.24
CA ILE A 132 4.28 8.94 9.79
C ILE A 132 5.00 7.62 9.44
N GLU A 133 5.96 7.18 10.24
CA GLU A 133 6.61 5.87 10.06
C GLU A 133 5.64 4.72 10.31
N VAL A 134 4.85 4.78 11.39
CA VAL A 134 3.78 3.82 11.67
C VAL A 134 2.75 3.78 10.55
N LEU A 135 2.29 4.95 10.07
CA LEU A 135 1.35 5.01 8.95
C LEU A 135 1.90 4.27 7.73
N ARG A 136 3.17 4.50 7.36
CA ARG A 136 3.79 3.85 6.20
C ARG A 136 3.92 2.35 6.35
N GLN A 137 4.40 1.89 7.50
CA GLN A 137 4.58 0.47 7.76
C GLN A 137 3.24 -0.27 7.65
N LEU A 138 2.20 0.27 8.30
CA LEU A 138 0.88 -0.35 8.26
C LEU A 138 0.22 -0.24 6.89
N LEU A 139 0.42 0.87 6.17
CA LEU A 139 -0.10 1.03 4.81
C LEU A 139 0.55 0.06 3.84
N ASP A 140 1.87 -0.15 3.91
CA ASP A 140 2.58 -1.13 3.08
C ASP A 140 2.08 -2.57 3.32
N LEU A 141 1.90 -2.93 4.59
CA LEU A 141 1.32 -4.21 4.99
C LEU A 141 -0.11 -4.36 4.47
N ARG A 142 -0.95 -3.33 4.62
CA ARG A 142 -2.34 -3.36 4.14
C ARG A 142 -2.41 -3.46 2.62
N MET A 143 -1.53 -2.76 1.89
CA MET A 143 -1.47 -2.85 0.43
C MET A 143 -1.07 -4.25 -0.06
N THR A 144 -0.31 -5.03 0.73
CA THR A 144 -0.02 -6.43 0.40
C THR A 144 -1.29 -7.29 0.32
N GLN A 145 -2.28 -7.03 1.18
CA GLN A 145 -3.58 -7.73 1.12
C GLN A 145 -4.45 -7.29 -0.07
N TYR A 146 -4.25 -6.06 -0.56
CA TYR A 146 -4.96 -5.57 -1.75
C TYR A 146 -4.32 -5.99 -3.07
N ARG A 147 -3.05 -6.45 -3.09
CA ARG A 147 -2.34 -6.87 -4.30
C ARG A 147 -3.11 -7.82 -5.22
N PRO A 148 -3.80 -8.87 -4.73
CA PRO A 148 -4.54 -9.79 -5.59
C PRO A 148 -5.71 -9.15 -6.35
N TYR A 149 -6.19 -8.00 -5.89
CA TYR A 149 -7.33 -7.28 -6.46
C TYR A 149 -6.90 -6.10 -7.35
N LEU A 150 -5.59 -5.81 -7.41
CA LEU A 150 -5.08 -4.82 -8.33
C LEU A 150 -5.12 -5.40 -9.76
N PRO A 151 -5.45 -4.58 -10.78
CA PRO A 151 -5.33 -5.01 -12.16
C PRO A 151 -3.88 -5.44 -12.40
N SER A 152 -3.70 -6.65 -12.92
CA SER A 152 -2.42 -7.05 -13.50
C SER A 152 -2.06 -6.03 -14.56
N ASP A 153 -0.81 -5.55 -14.55
CA ASP A 153 -0.26 -4.61 -15.54
C ASP A 153 -0.11 -5.25 -16.95
N GLU A 154 -0.99 -6.19 -17.30
CA GLU A 154 -1.06 -6.82 -18.61
C GLU A 154 -1.97 -5.98 -19.52
N GLY A 155 -1.47 -4.83 -20.00
CA GLY A 155 -2.31 -3.97 -20.84
C GLY A 155 -1.77 -2.69 -21.47
N GLU A 156 -0.52 -2.26 -21.25
CA GLU A 156 0.04 -1.09 -21.96
C GLU A 156 1.24 -1.50 -22.84
N GLY A 157 0.93 -2.34 -23.83
CA GLY A 157 1.82 -2.68 -24.92
C GLY A 157 1.13 -2.38 -26.26
N ALA A 158 1.70 -1.44 -27.01
CA ALA A 158 1.52 -1.20 -28.44
C ALA A 158 0.17 -0.60 -28.89
N GLY A 159 0.17 0.73 -29.03
CA GLY A 159 -0.78 1.49 -29.86
C GLY A 159 -0.04 2.53 -30.69
N ASP A 160 0.60 2.07 -31.76
CA ASP A 160 0.73 2.78 -33.05
C ASP A 160 1.47 4.14 -33.08
N GLU A 161 2.81 4.12 -33.03
CA GLU A 161 3.61 5.07 -33.83
C GLU A 161 3.71 4.51 -35.25
N GLY A 162 2.58 4.55 -35.96
CA GLY A 162 2.52 4.39 -37.41
C GLY A 162 3.06 5.67 -38.06
N ALA A 163 4.19 5.53 -38.74
CA ALA A 163 4.74 6.54 -39.62
C ALA A 163 3.76 6.82 -40.77
N ASP A 164 3.45 8.10 -40.99
CA ASP A 164 3.07 8.61 -42.30
C ASP A 164 4.00 9.79 -42.62
N GLU A 165 5.08 9.45 -43.33
CA GLU A 165 5.75 10.37 -44.24
C GLU A 165 4.75 10.71 -45.36
N ASP A 166 4.21 11.93 -45.36
CA ASP A 166 3.59 12.47 -46.57
C ASP A 166 4.30 13.78 -46.94
N GLU A 167 5.11 13.65 -47.98
CA GLU A 167 5.66 14.72 -48.79
C GLU A 167 4.54 15.66 -49.22
N ASN A 168 4.66 16.96 -48.95
CA ASN A 168 3.95 17.94 -49.75
C ASN A 168 4.94 19.00 -50.26
N GLU A 169 5.44 18.72 -51.46
CA GLU A 169 5.93 19.73 -52.39
C GLU A 169 4.79 20.72 -52.69
N GLU A 170 4.83 21.92 -52.12
CA GLU A 170 4.14 23.07 -52.72
C GLU A 170 5.12 24.25 -52.89
N GLU A 171 5.57 24.33 -54.14
CA GLU A 171 6.22 25.41 -54.83
C GLU A 171 5.43 26.73 -54.69
N GLN A 172 5.96 27.71 -53.94
CA GLN A 172 5.62 29.12 -54.10
C GLN A 172 6.84 30.01 -53.83
N ALA A 173 7.53 30.40 -54.91
CA ALA A 173 8.22 31.69 -55.05
C ALA A 173 8.56 31.96 -56.53
#